data_AF-A0AAD9D9Q0-F1
#
_entry.id   AF-A0AAD9D9Q0-F1
#
_cell.length_a   1.000
_cell.length_b   1.000
_cell.length_c   1.000
_cell.angle_alpha   90.00
_cell.angle_beta   90.00
_cell.angle_gamma   90.00
#
_symmetry.space_group_name_H-M   'P 1'
#
loop_
_entity.id
_entity.type
_entity.pdbx_description
1 polymer ?
#
loop_
_entity_poly.entity_id
_entity_poly.type
_entity_poly.pdbx_seq_one_letter_code
_entity_poly.pdbx_strand_id
1 'polypeptide(L)'
;MADDGDNNVFVYMGGEQVVPHDVTHVIIDRSVKIIPERAFEHRRELVSVKFHDGVERIEKYAFRGCKSLRRLNKLAGVREVGQWAFWFCSALTEVEFDDKLEIIGSGAFRDCRSLRKIKVPSVRTIEYGAFADCVALTDVELPDVERIEFFAFHNCPNLRRIAIPLRDNMFAPDRYQRYTHFHYCRNLTTVDLVGGIRNTVTSLLLQRWTDDMNSEIDRINQVLPNTDVNEKTAVIDQWIRTVLRRMDHYKAEHNKLLKEATTLLELAIWKAKLDEKEDCSIEGRAKKAKIDTAGARINRRITSGANIVIRNVLPFLQLDE
;
A
#
# COMPACT_ATOMS: atom_id res chain seq x y z
N MET A 1 18.38 -19.92 39.59
CA MET A 1 19.10 -20.93 38.79
C MET A 1 18.28 -21.19 37.53
N ALA A 2 18.70 -20.56 36.44
CA ALA A 2 18.53 -20.98 35.06
C ALA A 2 19.50 -20.08 34.28
N ASP A 3 20.75 -20.54 34.29
CA ASP A 3 21.81 -20.09 33.40
C ASP A 3 21.47 -20.70 32.04
N ASP A 4 20.72 -19.96 31.20
CA ASP A 4 20.41 -20.39 29.84
C ASP A 4 21.50 -19.84 28.90
N GLY A 5 22.37 -20.78 28.53
CA GLY A 5 23.60 -20.65 27.78
C GLY A 5 23.58 -19.78 26.52
N ASP A 6 24.75 -19.19 26.29
CA ASP A 6 25.23 -18.63 25.01
C ASP A 6 24.30 -17.64 24.29
N ASN A 7 24.27 -16.42 24.83
CA ASN A 7 23.96 -15.22 24.06
C ASN A 7 25.05 -15.00 22.99
N ASN A 8 24.99 -15.73 21.86
CA ASN A 8 25.83 -15.49 20.68
C ASN A 8 25.45 -14.15 20.03
N VAL A 9 25.94 -13.07 20.63
CA VAL A 9 25.74 -11.69 20.21
C VAL A 9 26.87 -11.27 19.28
N PHE A 10 26.51 -10.93 18.05
CA PHE A 10 27.43 -10.41 17.05
C PHE A 10 27.19 -8.92 16.80
N VAL A 11 28.26 -8.13 16.79
CA VAL A 11 28.20 -6.72 16.39
C VAL A 11 28.53 -6.62 14.91
N TYR A 12 27.55 -6.17 14.12
CA TYR A 12 27.69 -5.98 12.68
C TYR A 12 28.15 -4.55 12.39
N MET A 13 29.35 -4.43 11.81
CA MET A 13 30.05 -3.19 11.51
C MET A 13 29.84 -2.71 10.07
N GLY A 14 28.97 -3.38 9.29
CA GLY A 14 28.65 -2.99 7.91
C GLY A 14 29.51 -3.69 6.85
N GLY A 15 29.22 -3.38 5.59
CA GLY A 15 29.94 -3.92 4.43
C GLY A 15 29.80 -5.44 4.27
N GLU A 16 30.82 -6.08 3.69
CA GLU A 16 30.82 -7.53 3.44
C GLU A 16 31.26 -8.36 4.66
N GLN A 17 31.06 -7.84 5.88
CA GLN A 17 31.44 -8.57 7.09
C GLN A 17 30.74 -9.93 7.14
N VAL A 18 31.53 -10.99 7.21
CA VAL A 18 31.02 -12.36 7.30
C VAL A 18 30.39 -12.57 8.68
N VAL A 19 29.07 -12.65 8.71
CA VAL A 19 28.30 -12.95 9.93
C VAL A 19 28.39 -14.45 10.22
N PRO A 20 28.59 -14.93 11.46
CA PRO A 20 28.60 -16.37 11.81
C PRO A 20 27.24 -17.08 11.63
N HIS A 21 27.23 -18.36 11.24
CA HIS A 21 25.99 -19.14 10.93
C HIS A 21 25.10 -19.46 12.13
N ASP A 22 25.71 -19.52 13.30
CA ASP A 22 25.14 -19.85 14.59
C ASP A 22 24.74 -18.61 15.41
N VAL A 23 24.88 -17.40 14.85
CA VAL A 23 24.51 -16.17 15.56
C VAL A 23 23.02 -16.15 15.87
N THR A 24 22.69 -15.85 17.12
CA THR A 24 21.30 -15.74 17.59
C THR A 24 20.87 -14.30 17.76
N HIS A 25 21.80 -13.39 18.06
CA HIS A 25 21.52 -11.98 18.30
C HIS A 25 22.50 -11.09 17.54
N VAL A 26 22.00 -10.11 16.79
CA VAL A 26 22.83 -9.12 16.10
C VAL A 26 22.56 -7.73 16.63
N ILE A 27 23.62 -6.95 16.84
CA ILE A 27 23.57 -5.51 17.11
C ILE A 27 24.22 -4.81 15.92
N ILE A 28 23.48 -3.91 15.28
CA ILE A 28 24.00 -3.08 14.19
C ILE A 28 24.78 -1.92 14.82
N ASP A 29 26.05 -1.79 14.47
CA ASP A 29 26.90 -0.70 14.94
C ASP A 29 26.45 0.67 14.40
N ARG A 30 26.64 1.73 15.20
CA ARG A 30 26.17 3.10 14.87
C ARG A 30 26.73 3.67 13.57
N SER A 31 27.85 3.14 13.08
CA SER A 31 28.45 3.55 11.81
C SER A 31 27.71 3.02 10.57
N VAL A 32 26.86 2.00 10.73
CA VAL A 32 26.20 1.31 9.63
C VAL A 32 25.00 2.12 9.14
N LYS A 33 25.09 2.60 7.89
CA LYS A 33 23.97 3.29 7.23
C LYS A 33 23.11 2.38 6.36
N ILE A 34 23.70 1.31 5.82
CA ILE A 34 23.06 0.42 4.86
C ILE A 34 23.32 -1.01 5.30
N ILE A 35 22.26 -1.82 5.36
CA ILE A 35 22.40 -3.28 5.45
C ILE A 35 22.49 -3.80 4.01
N PRO A 36 23.66 -4.30 3.56
CA PRO A 36 23.89 -4.63 2.17
C PRO A 36 23.14 -5.90 1.73
N GLU A 37 23.07 -6.08 0.42
CA GLU A 37 22.43 -7.25 -0.19
C GLU A 37 22.96 -8.55 0.43
N ARG A 38 22.02 -9.42 0.85
CA ARG A 38 22.30 -10.75 1.46
C ARG A 38 23.10 -10.78 2.76
N ALA A 39 23.31 -9.66 3.46
CA ALA A 39 24.14 -9.58 4.68
C ALA A 39 23.88 -10.68 5.73
N PHE A 40 22.61 -11.06 5.93
CA PHE A 40 22.17 -12.08 6.88
C PHE A 40 21.35 -13.19 6.20
N GLU A 41 21.46 -13.36 4.88
CA GLU A 41 20.68 -14.36 4.14
C GLU A 41 20.87 -15.76 4.74
N HIS A 42 19.75 -16.45 4.97
CA HIS A 42 19.66 -17.81 5.52
C HIS A 42 20.34 -18.02 6.89
N ARG A 43 20.48 -16.96 7.71
CA ARG A 43 20.84 -17.08 9.14
C ARG A 43 19.66 -17.67 9.93
N ARG A 44 19.57 -18.99 9.94
CA ARG A 44 18.43 -19.73 10.51
C ARG A 44 18.33 -19.64 12.03
N GLU A 45 19.45 -19.43 12.72
CA GLU A 45 19.49 -19.30 14.19
C GLU A 45 19.27 -17.86 14.67
N LEU A 46 19.29 -16.87 13.76
CA LEU A 46 19.14 -15.46 14.12
C LEU A 46 17.73 -15.21 14.68
N VAL A 47 17.65 -14.89 15.97
CA VAL A 47 16.41 -14.65 16.72
C VAL A 47 16.05 -13.16 16.78
N SER A 48 17.05 -12.29 16.91
CA SER A 48 16.80 -10.83 16.98
C SER A 48 17.90 -9.98 16.38
N VAL A 49 17.50 -8.83 15.83
CA VAL A 49 18.41 -7.79 15.35
C VAL A 49 18.06 -6.47 16.03
N LYS A 50 19.07 -5.77 16.56
CA LYS A 50 18.95 -4.43 17.14
C LYS A 50 19.55 -3.39 16.19
N PHE A 51 18.68 -2.62 15.56
CA PHE A 51 19.00 -1.47 14.73
C PHE A 51 19.25 -0.22 15.59
N HIS A 52 19.97 0.75 15.05
CA HIS A 52 20.01 2.12 15.56
C HIS A 52 19.36 3.06 14.53
N ASP A 53 19.03 4.28 14.93
CA ASP A 53 18.25 5.24 14.13
C ASP A 53 18.99 5.82 12.90
N GLY A 54 20.21 5.35 12.64
CA GLY A 54 21.07 5.80 11.54
C GLY A 54 21.09 4.85 10.34
N VAL A 55 20.40 3.71 10.43
CA VAL A 55 20.24 2.80 9.30
C VAL A 55 19.21 3.40 8.34
N GLU A 56 19.65 3.79 7.16
CA GLU A 56 18.85 4.47 6.15
C GLU A 56 18.20 3.48 5.16
N ARG A 57 18.85 2.34 4.86
CA ARG A 57 18.38 1.38 3.84
C ARG A 57 18.68 -0.07 4.23
N ILE A 58 17.74 -0.97 3.93
CA ILE A 58 17.93 -2.43 4.02
C ILE A 58 17.84 -2.97 2.61
N GLU A 59 18.93 -3.52 2.08
CA GLU A 59 18.98 -3.92 0.68
C GLU A 59 18.36 -5.30 0.40
N LYS A 60 18.39 -5.67 -0.87
CA LYS A 60 17.79 -6.88 -1.41
C LYS A 60 18.25 -8.12 -0.65
N TYR A 61 17.31 -9.01 -0.31
CA TYR A 61 17.59 -10.26 0.40
C TYR A 61 18.33 -10.15 1.75
N ALA A 62 18.50 -8.96 2.34
CA ALA A 62 19.36 -8.74 3.50
C ALA A 62 19.12 -9.75 4.65
N PHE A 63 17.87 -10.13 4.92
CA PHE A 63 17.46 -11.09 5.95
C PHE A 63 16.66 -12.27 5.36
N ARG A 64 16.79 -12.56 4.06
CA ARG A 64 16.00 -13.60 3.40
C ARG A 64 16.19 -14.95 4.10
N GLY A 65 15.09 -15.58 4.50
CA GLY A 65 15.09 -16.92 5.08
C GLY A 65 15.68 -17.02 6.49
N CYS A 66 15.75 -15.91 7.23
CA CYS A 66 16.01 -15.91 8.68
C CYS A 66 14.78 -16.44 9.44
N LYS A 67 14.55 -17.75 9.38
CA LYS A 67 13.30 -18.39 9.83
C LYS A 67 13.00 -18.19 11.31
N SER A 68 14.01 -18.06 12.16
CA SER A 68 13.88 -17.85 13.61
C SER A 68 13.84 -16.38 14.01
N LEU A 69 14.01 -15.45 13.06
CA LEU A 69 14.02 -14.02 13.33
C LEU A 69 12.63 -13.60 13.80
N ARG A 70 12.51 -13.36 15.10
CA ARG A 70 11.23 -13.10 15.75
C ARG A 70 11.04 -11.63 16.07
N ARG A 71 12.12 -10.95 16.44
CA ARG A 71 12.09 -9.61 17.02
C ARG A 71 13.06 -8.68 16.31
N LEU A 72 12.50 -7.58 15.81
CA LEU A 72 13.23 -6.37 15.46
C LEU A 72 12.84 -5.31 16.48
N ASN A 73 13.76 -4.41 16.82
CA ASN A 73 13.34 -3.13 17.37
C ASN A 73 12.79 -2.23 16.24
N LYS A 74 12.29 -1.05 16.60
CA LYS A 74 11.82 -0.07 15.63
C LYS A 74 12.90 0.25 14.60
N LEU A 75 12.54 0.18 13.32
CA LEU A 75 13.39 0.50 12.17
C LEU A 75 13.37 2.02 11.92
N ALA A 76 13.78 2.80 12.92
CA ALA A 76 13.83 4.26 12.82
C ALA A 76 14.93 4.70 11.84
N GLY A 77 14.63 5.69 11.00
CA GLY A 77 15.57 6.18 9.98
C GLY A 77 15.52 5.43 8.65
N VAL A 78 14.92 4.23 8.60
CA VAL A 78 14.89 3.40 7.38
C VAL A 78 13.93 4.01 6.36
N ARG A 79 14.47 4.41 5.22
CA ARG A 79 13.73 4.97 4.07
C ARG A 79 13.30 3.90 3.07
N GLU A 80 14.05 2.83 2.94
CA GLU A 80 13.81 1.79 1.94
C GLU A 80 14.03 0.40 2.53
N VAL A 81 13.04 -0.47 2.37
CA VAL A 81 13.19 -1.93 2.54
C VAL A 81 13.22 -2.56 1.15
N GLY A 82 14.35 -3.15 0.81
CA GLY A 82 14.64 -3.67 -0.52
C GLY A 82 13.83 -4.92 -0.86
N GLN A 83 13.91 -5.27 -2.15
CA GLN A 83 13.24 -6.43 -2.71
C GLN A 83 13.59 -7.72 -1.93
N TRP A 84 12.58 -8.46 -1.50
CA TRP A 84 12.71 -9.72 -0.73
C TRP A 84 13.57 -9.63 0.54
N ALA A 85 13.77 -8.44 1.12
CA ALA A 85 14.67 -8.22 2.25
C ALA A 85 14.40 -9.14 3.45
N PHE A 86 13.13 -9.37 3.80
CA PHE A 86 12.68 -10.27 4.87
C PHE A 86 11.87 -11.46 4.33
N TRP A 87 12.04 -11.83 3.06
CA TRP A 87 11.29 -12.95 2.49
C TRP A 87 11.55 -14.23 3.29
N PHE A 88 10.49 -14.93 3.69
CA PHE A 88 10.53 -16.19 4.43
C PHE A 88 11.10 -16.08 5.86
N CYS A 89 11.02 -14.90 6.48
CA CYS A 89 11.21 -14.70 7.93
C CYS A 89 9.97 -15.18 8.71
N SER A 90 9.73 -16.49 8.72
CA SER A 90 8.47 -17.10 9.18
C SER A 90 8.11 -16.84 10.65
N ALA A 91 9.10 -16.57 11.52
CA ALA A 91 8.88 -16.27 12.93
C ALA A 91 8.69 -14.77 13.23
N LEU A 92 8.87 -13.88 12.25
CA LEU A 92 8.79 -12.44 12.46
C LEU A 92 7.36 -12.06 12.84
N THR A 93 7.19 -11.45 14.01
CA THR A 93 5.85 -11.22 14.58
C THR A 93 5.33 -9.81 14.37
N GLU A 94 6.21 -8.82 14.39
CA GLU A 94 5.89 -7.39 14.33
C GLU A 94 7.03 -6.65 13.63
N VAL A 95 6.67 -5.60 12.89
CA VAL A 95 7.60 -4.65 12.28
C VAL A 95 7.03 -3.26 12.50
N GLU A 96 7.87 -2.36 13.00
CA GLU A 96 7.52 -0.96 13.25
C GLU A 96 8.56 -0.05 12.60
N PHE A 97 8.07 0.99 11.92
CA PHE A 97 8.87 2.02 11.25
C PHE A 97 8.59 3.39 11.86
N ASP A 98 9.44 4.38 11.56
CA ASP A 98 9.12 5.81 11.73
C ASP A 98 8.58 6.41 10.43
N ASP A 99 8.20 7.69 10.48
CA ASP A 99 7.53 8.39 9.37
C ASP A 99 8.47 8.70 8.18
N LYS A 100 9.70 8.15 8.17
CA LYS A 100 10.69 8.34 7.11
C LYS A 100 10.66 7.23 6.06
N LEU A 101 9.92 6.15 6.28
CA LEU A 101 9.85 5.05 5.32
C LEU A 101 9.19 5.52 4.03
N GLU A 102 9.86 5.39 2.89
CA GLU A 102 9.35 5.80 1.59
C GLU A 102 8.92 4.59 0.74
N ILE A 103 9.66 3.47 0.81
CA ILE A 103 9.48 2.35 -0.12
C ILE A 103 9.52 1.00 0.62
N ILE A 104 8.51 0.16 0.35
CA ILE A 104 8.52 -1.27 0.69
C ILE A 104 8.63 -2.06 -0.62
N GLY A 105 9.80 -2.64 -0.85
CA GLY A 105 10.16 -3.33 -2.08
C GLY A 105 9.42 -4.64 -2.31
N SER A 106 9.50 -5.12 -3.55
CA SER A 106 8.73 -6.28 -4.01
C SER A 106 9.02 -7.52 -3.17
N GLY A 107 7.98 -8.15 -2.62
CA GLY A 107 8.10 -9.31 -1.75
C GLY A 107 8.89 -9.10 -0.46
N ALA A 108 9.12 -7.86 -0.02
CA ALA A 108 9.95 -7.53 1.14
C ALA A 108 9.62 -8.36 2.39
N PHE A 109 8.34 -8.57 2.68
CA PHE A 109 7.85 -9.34 3.84
C PHE A 109 7.06 -10.60 3.43
N ARG A 110 7.24 -11.08 2.19
CA ARG A 110 6.53 -12.28 1.71
C ARG A 110 6.79 -13.48 2.62
N ASP A 111 5.78 -14.32 2.84
CA ASP A 111 5.83 -15.49 3.73
C ASP A 111 6.33 -15.19 5.16
N CYS A 112 6.18 -13.96 5.66
CA CYS A 112 6.32 -13.65 7.09
C CYS A 112 5.10 -14.17 7.85
N ARG A 113 4.97 -15.50 7.94
CA ARG A 113 3.74 -16.18 8.35
C ARG A 113 3.27 -15.88 9.77
N SER A 114 4.18 -15.44 10.65
CA SER A 114 3.85 -15.03 12.03
C SER A 114 3.59 -13.53 12.18
N LEU A 115 3.71 -12.73 11.12
CA LEU A 115 3.54 -11.28 11.17
C LEU A 115 2.07 -10.97 11.40
N ARG A 116 1.74 -10.51 12.62
CA ARG A 116 0.34 -10.29 13.04
C ARG A 116 -0.15 -8.88 12.76
N LYS A 117 0.76 -7.92 12.98
CA LYS A 117 0.49 -6.50 12.88
C LYS A 117 1.66 -5.83 12.18
N ILE A 118 1.32 -4.92 11.28
CA ILE A 118 2.27 -3.98 10.71
C ILE A 118 1.66 -2.58 10.77
N LYS A 119 2.45 -1.63 11.27
CA LYS A 119 2.15 -0.21 11.16
C LYS A 119 3.00 0.33 10.04
N VAL A 120 2.40 0.47 8.85
CA VAL A 120 3.07 1.11 7.73
C VAL A 120 2.78 2.62 7.89
N PRO A 121 3.82 3.47 8.00
CA PRO A 121 3.66 4.93 8.08
C PRO A 121 3.28 5.50 6.70
N SER A 122 3.46 6.80 6.49
CA SER A 122 3.32 7.42 5.18
C SER A 122 4.36 6.85 4.21
N VAL A 123 3.94 6.01 3.26
CA VAL A 123 4.85 5.40 2.28
C VAL A 123 4.48 5.79 0.86
N ARG A 124 5.48 6.01 0.00
CA ARG A 124 5.22 6.27 -1.41
C ARG A 124 4.66 5.02 -2.09
N THR A 125 5.35 3.90 -1.97
CA THR A 125 4.99 2.68 -2.71
C THR A 125 5.11 1.42 -1.84
N ILE A 126 4.07 0.59 -1.90
CA ILE A 126 4.10 -0.83 -1.50
C ILE A 126 4.15 -1.66 -2.77
N GLU A 127 5.28 -2.29 -3.04
CA GLU A 127 5.51 -2.98 -4.30
C GLU A 127 4.92 -4.41 -4.36
N TYR A 128 5.10 -5.05 -5.52
CA TYR A 128 4.51 -6.33 -5.88
C TYR A 128 4.71 -7.38 -4.79
N GLY A 129 3.62 -7.96 -4.28
CA GLY A 129 3.70 -9.06 -3.33
C GLY A 129 4.34 -8.74 -1.98
N ALA A 130 4.50 -7.46 -1.61
CA ALA A 130 5.25 -7.03 -0.41
C ALA A 130 4.89 -7.80 0.87
N PHE A 131 3.60 -8.08 1.09
CA PHE A 131 3.07 -8.84 2.22
C PHE A 131 2.31 -10.11 1.79
N ALA A 132 2.63 -10.66 0.62
CA ALA A 132 2.00 -11.89 0.16
C ALA A 132 2.28 -13.06 1.13
N ASP A 133 1.31 -13.94 1.32
CA ASP A 133 1.41 -15.13 2.17
C ASP A 133 1.67 -14.83 3.67
N CYS A 134 1.37 -13.60 4.12
CA CYS A 134 1.38 -13.20 5.54
C CYS A 134 0.13 -13.72 6.27
N VAL A 135 0.07 -15.03 6.51
CA VAL A 135 -1.14 -15.70 6.97
C VAL A 135 -1.64 -15.30 8.36
N ALA A 136 -0.77 -14.79 9.25
CA ALA A 136 -1.17 -14.31 10.58
C ALA A 136 -1.58 -12.83 10.61
N LEU A 137 -1.43 -12.11 9.51
CA LEU A 137 -1.72 -10.68 9.44
C LEU A 137 -3.23 -10.47 9.63
N THR A 138 -3.59 -9.66 10.60
CA THR A 138 -5.00 -9.46 11.03
C THR A 138 -5.51 -8.06 10.74
N ASP A 139 -4.65 -7.06 10.94
CA ASP A 139 -4.96 -5.65 10.79
C ASP A 139 -3.80 -4.97 10.05
N VAL A 140 -4.16 -4.14 9.07
CA VAL A 140 -3.22 -3.30 8.32
C VAL A 140 -3.70 -1.87 8.38
N GLU A 141 -2.84 -0.98 8.86
CA GLU A 141 -3.06 0.47 8.86
C GLU A 141 -2.12 1.09 7.83
N LEU A 142 -2.71 1.64 6.76
CA LEU A 142 -2.03 2.47 5.76
C LEU A 142 -2.66 3.87 5.88
N PRO A 143 -2.10 4.79 6.68
CA PRO A 143 -2.68 6.11 6.87
C PRO A 143 -2.48 7.02 5.66
N ASP A 144 -1.37 6.83 4.94
CA ASP A 144 -0.97 7.61 3.79
C ASP A 144 -0.11 6.71 2.88
N VAL A 145 -0.63 6.37 1.70
CA VAL A 145 0.09 5.59 0.70
C VAL A 145 -0.22 6.13 -0.69
N GLU A 146 0.80 6.39 -1.51
CA GLU A 146 0.56 6.85 -2.89
C GLU A 146 0.18 5.68 -3.79
N ARG A 147 0.86 4.53 -3.68
CA ARG A 147 0.64 3.38 -4.57
C ARG A 147 0.84 2.01 -3.92
N ILE A 148 -0.07 1.09 -4.23
CA ILE A 148 -0.07 -0.32 -3.85
C ILE A 148 -0.08 -1.16 -5.14
N GLU A 149 0.99 -1.92 -5.34
CA GLU A 149 1.17 -2.80 -6.50
C GLU A 149 0.47 -4.16 -6.33
N PHE A 150 0.36 -4.92 -7.42
CA PHE A 150 -0.33 -6.22 -7.44
C PHE A 150 0.15 -7.17 -6.36
N PHE A 151 -0.79 -7.97 -5.85
CA PHE A 151 -0.52 -9.00 -4.85
C PHE A 151 0.09 -8.51 -3.53
N ALA A 152 0.13 -7.19 -3.27
CA ALA A 152 0.70 -6.65 -2.04
C ALA A 152 0.22 -7.38 -0.79
N PHE A 153 -1.06 -7.79 -0.70
CA PHE A 153 -1.62 -8.57 0.40
C PHE A 153 -2.22 -9.92 -0.03
N HIS A 154 -1.71 -10.52 -1.12
CA HIS A 154 -2.19 -11.81 -1.62
C HIS A 154 -2.11 -12.90 -0.53
N ASN A 155 -3.15 -13.74 -0.43
CA ASN A 155 -3.20 -14.88 0.47
C ASN A 155 -2.89 -14.52 1.94
N CYS A 156 -3.51 -13.42 2.41
CA CYS A 156 -3.58 -13.07 3.84
C CYS A 156 -4.96 -13.46 4.41
N PRO A 157 -5.26 -14.75 4.64
CA PRO A 157 -6.61 -15.22 4.96
C PRO A 157 -7.14 -14.71 6.31
N ASN A 158 -6.27 -14.32 7.25
CA ASN A 158 -6.67 -13.78 8.55
C ASN A 158 -6.82 -12.25 8.57
N LEU A 159 -6.54 -11.55 7.47
CA LEU A 159 -6.69 -10.11 7.37
C LEU A 159 -8.18 -9.78 7.50
N ARG A 160 -8.56 -9.11 8.59
CA ARG A 160 -9.97 -8.79 8.92
C ARG A 160 -10.31 -7.36 8.62
N ARG A 161 -9.36 -6.46 8.85
CA ARG A 161 -9.52 -5.02 8.74
C ARG A 161 -8.34 -4.42 7.98
N ILE A 162 -8.65 -3.50 7.09
CA ILE A 162 -7.67 -2.61 6.51
C ILE A 162 -8.14 -1.15 6.66
N ALA A 163 -7.23 -0.27 7.07
CA ALA A 163 -7.42 1.17 7.02
C ALA A 163 -6.59 1.75 5.88
N ILE A 164 -7.21 2.46 4.93
CA ILE A 164 -6.55 3.01 3.73
C ILE A 164 -7.00 4.46 3.45
N PRO A 165 -6.12 5.32 2.88
CA PRO A 165 -6.58 6.54 2.21
C PRO A 165 -7.24 6.17 0.89
N LEU A 166 -8.06 7.07 0.36
CA LEU A 166 -8.49 6.96 -1.04
C LEU A 166 -7.72 7.99 -1.84
N ARG A 167 -6.93 7.50 -2.80
CA ARG A 167 -6.21 8.29 -3.79
C ARG A 167 -6.42 7.76 -5.19
N ASP A 168 -6.40 8.66 -6.17
CA ASP A 168 -6.42 8.26 -7.58
C ASP A 168 -5.24 7.35 -7.88
N ASN A 169 -5.50 6.27 -8.62
CA ASN A 169 -4.50 5.27 -9.02
C ASN A 169 -3.72 4.62 -7.86
N MET A 170 -4.22 4.69 -6.62
CA MET A 170 -3.57 4.07 -5.47
C MET A 170 -3.40 2.56 -5.67
N PHE A 171 -4.41 1.90 -6.21
CA PHE A 171 -4.29 0.49 -6.60
C PHE A 171 -3.84 0.42 -8.06
N ALA A 172 -2.64 -0.13 -8.30
CA ALA A 172 -2.18 -0.36 -9.66
C ALA A 172 -3.19 -1.26 -10.42
N PRO A 173 -3.48 -1.02 -11.71
CA PRO A 173 -4.43 -1.83 -12.50
C PRO A 173 -3.79 -3.09 -13.12
N ASP A 174 -4.37 -4.27 -12.86
CA ASP A 174 -3.75 -5.55 -13.27
C ASP A 174 -3.71 -5.61 -14.80
N ARG A 175 -2.53 -5.91 -15.35
CA ARG A 175 -2.31 -6.10 -16.80
C ARG A 175 -3.24 -7.18 -17.37
N TYR A 176 -3.75 -8.09 -16.52
CA TYR A 176 -4.66 -9.16 -16.89
C TYR A 176 -6.06 -9.08 -16.23
N GLN A 177 -6.32 -8.09 -15.37
CA GLN A 177 -7.57 -7.91 -14.59
C GLN A 177 -8.08 -9.15 -13.84
N ARG A 178 -7.25 -10.17 -13.64
CA ARG A 178 -7.64 -11.49 -13.09
C ARG A 178 -7.51 -11.57 -11.59
N TYR A 179 -6.66 -10.74 -10.99
CA TYR A 179 -6.46 -10.82 -9.55
C TYR A 179 -6.41 -9.44 -8.88
N THR A 180 -6.89 -9.40 -7.64
CA THR A 180 -6.92 -8.20 -6.80
C THR A 180 -5.73 -8.14 -5.82
N HIS A 181 -5.46 -6.97 -5.27
CA HIS A 181 -4.44 -6.75 -4.21
C HIS A 181 -4.70 -7.56 -2.94
N PHE A 182 -5.95 -7.99 -2.73
CA PHE A 182 -6.45 -8.74 -1.57
C PHE A 182 -6.96 -10.14 -1.96
N HIS A 183 -6.46 -10.70 -3.06
CA HIS A 183 -6.87 -12.03 -3.50
C HIS A 183 -6.59 -13.08 -2.40
N TYR A 184 -7.57 -13.95 -2.12
CA TYR A 184 -7.56 -14.92 -1.01
C TYR A 184 -7.52 -14.33 0.43
N CYS A 185 -7.86 -13.06 0.64
CA CYS A 185 -8.10 -12.48 1.97
C CYS A 185 -9.50 -12.83 2.53
N ARG A 186 -9.73 -14.12 2.80
CA ARG A 186 -11.06 -14.70 3.09
C ARG A 186 -11.81 -14.11 4.30
N ASN A 187 -11.09 -13.56 5.30
CA ASN A 187 -11.71 -13.00 6.50
C ASN A 187 -11.84 -11.47 6.46
N LEU A 188 -11.57 -10.81 5.32
CA LEU A 188 -11.66 -9.36 5.22
C LEU A 188 -13.12 -8.94 5.31
N THR A 189 -13.46 -8.26 6.42
CA THR A 189 -14.83 -7.87 6.77
C THR A 189 -14.98 -6.37 6.98
N THR A 190 -13.88 -5.64 7.18
CA THR A 190 -13.94 -4.21 7.47
C THR A 190 -12.91 -3.45 6.65
N VAL A 191 -13.35 -2.34 6.04
CA VAL A 191 -12.47 -1.35 5.40
C VAL A 191 -12.76 0.00 6.04
N ASP A 192 -11.74 0.58 6.65
CA ASP A 192 -11.79 1.90 7.25
C ASP A 192 -11.15 2.92 6.32
N LEU A 193 -11.89 3.96 5.99
CA LEU A 193 -11.39 5.05 5.16
C LEU A 193 -10.73 6.08 6.07
N VAL A 194 -9.47 6.41 5.79
CA VAL A 194 -8.66 7.37 6.56
C VAL A 194 -8.15 8.50 5.66
N GLY A 195 -7.78 9.65 6.21
CA GLY A 195 -7.18 10.76 5.44
C GLY A 195 -8.13 11.72 4.72
N GLY A 196 -9.43 11.39 4.64
CA GLY A 196 -10.47 12.26 4.08
C GLY A 196 -10.39 12.39 2.55
N ILE A 197 -11.48 12.08 1.85
CA ILE A 197 -11.54 12.18 0.38
C ILE A 197 -11.30 13.61 -0.10
N ARG A 198 -11.70 14.60 0.71
CA ARG A 198 -11.57 16.03 0.41
C ARG A 198 -10.10 16.37 0.20
N ASN A 199 -9.21 15.97 1.11
CA ASN A 199 -7.78 16.27 0.99
C ASN A 199 -7.16 15.68 -0.28
N THR A 200 -7.53 14.45 -0.63
CA THR A 200 -7.04 13.78 -1.84
C THR A 200 -7.60 14.41 -3.13
N VAL A 201 -8.91 14.60 -3.23
CA VAL A 201 -9.51 15.23 -4.43
C VAL A 201 -9.06 16.70 -4.51
N THR A 202 -8.88 17.37 -3.38
CA THR A 202 -8.28 18.71 -3.32
C THR A 202 -6.83 18.67 -3.81
N SER A 203 -5.97 17.73 -3.42
CA SER A 203 -4.58 17.70 -3.91
C SER A 203 -4.49 17.47 -5.42
N LEU A 204 -5.31 16.57 -5.97
CA LEU A 204 -5.33 16.25 -7.39
C LEU A 204 -5.88 17.41 -8.25
N LEU A 205 -7.00 18.00 -7.83
CA LEU A 205 -7.55 19.17 -8.51
C LEU A 205 -6.68 20.41 -8.32
N LEU A 206 -6.01 20.57 -7.17
CA LEU A 206 -5.13 21.70 -6.89
C LEU A 206 -3.91 21.70 -7.82
N GLN A 207 -3.31 20.54 -8.09
CA GLN A 207 -2.19 20.46 -9.04
C GLN A 207 -2.64 20.84 -10.45
N ARG A 208 -3.74 20.22 -10.94
CA ARG A 208 -4.30 20.51 -12.26
C ARG A 208 -4.76 21.97 -12.41
N TRP A 209 -5.39 22.52 -11.38
CA TRP A 209 -5.78 23.93 -11.32
C TRP A 209 -4.55 24.85 -11.33
N THR A 210 -3.50 24.52 -10.58
CA THR A 210 -2.24 25.29 -10.56
C THR A 210 -1.63 25.36 -11.96
N ASP A 211 -1.54 24.23 -12.67
CA ASP A 211 -1.00 24.17 -14.04
C ASP A 211 -1.84 25.00 -15.02
N ASP A 212 -3.17 24.86 -14.95
CA ASP A 212 -4.12 25.63 -15.76
C ASP A 212 -4.03 27.14 -15.49
N MET A 213 -3.91 27.54 -14.23
CA MET A 213 -3.79 28.94 -13.84
C MET A 213 -2.45 29.53 -14.27
N ASN A 214 -1.35 28.79 -14.13
CA ASN A 214 -0.05 29.21 -14.65
C ASN A 214 -0.11 29.43 -16.18
N SER A 215 -0.76 28.53 -16.91
CA SER A 215 -0.98 28.69 -18.36
C SER A 215 -1.83 29.92 -18.70
N GLU A 216 -2.87 30.25 -17.93
CA GLU A 216 -3.67 31.46 -18.14
C GLU A 216 -2.92 32.74 -17.78
N ILE A 217 -2.05 32.69 -16.76
CA ILE A 217 -1.16 33.80 -16.39
C ILE A 217 -0.15 34.04 -17.51
N ASP A 218 0.44 33.00 -18.09
CA ASP A 218 1.35 33.13 -19.22
C ASP A 218 0.66 33.72 -20.45
N ARG A 219 -0.58 33.27 -20.75
CA ARG A 219 -1.38 33.83 -21.85
C ARG A 219 -1.64 35.32 -21.67
N ILE A 220 -2.11 35.74 -20.49
CA ILE A 220 -2.46 37.15 -20.27
C ILE A 220 -1.21 38.05 -20.31
N ASN A 221 -0.06 37.54 -19.82
CA ASN A 221 1.22 38.24 -19.86
C ASN A 221 1.78 38.41 -21.28
N GLN A 222 1.39 37.56 -22.24
CA GLN A 222 1.75 37.71 -23.66
C GLN A 222 0.83 38.69 -24.41
N VAL A 223 -0.45 38.75 -24.03
CA VAL A 223 -1.49 39.53 -24.73
C VAL A 223 -1.53 40.98 -24.25
N LEU A 224 -1.51 41.23 -22.93
CA LEU A 224 -1.64 42.56 -22.32
C LEU A 224 -0.63 43.61 -22.83
N PRO A 225 0.67 43.28 -23.00
CA PRO A 225 1.65 44.26 -23.49
C PRO A 225 1.38 44.77 -24.90
N ASN A 226 0.73 43.94 -25.73
CA ASN A 226 0.45 44.20 -27.14
C ASN A 226 -0.98 44.70 -27.40
N THR A 227 -1.79 44.88 -26.35
CA THR A 227 -3.19 45.32 -26.44
C THR A 227 -3.29 46.85 -26.40
N ASP A 228 -4.20 47.44 -27.18
CA ASP A 228 -4.49 48.88 -27.14
C ASP A 228 -4.95 49.32 -25.74
N VAL A 229 -4.51 50.50 -25.29
CA VAL A 229 -4.80 51.03 -23.95
C VAL A 229 -6.30 51.09 -23.65
N ASN A 230 -7.14 51.36 -24.64
CA ASN A 230 -8.59 51.46 -24.47
C ASN A 230 -9.28 50.07 -24.40
N GLU A 231 -8.61 49.00 -24.84
CA GLU A 231 -9.14 47.64 -24.88
C GLU A 231 -8.64 46.76 -23.73
N LYS A 232 -7.56 47.17 -23.05
CA LYS A 232 -6.97 46.43 -21.92
C LYS A 232 -7.97 46.08 -20.83
N THR A 233 -8.86 47.01 -20.47
CA THR A 233 -9.89 46.78 -19.44
C THR A 233 -10.84 45.65 -19.84
N ALA A 234 -11.26 45.60 -21.10
CA ALA A 234 -12.14 44.55 -21.60
C ALA A 234 -11.44 43.18 -21.62
N VAL A 235 -10.15 43.15 -21.99
CA VAL A 235 -9.31 41.95 -21.98
C VAL A 235 -9.12 41.40 -20.56
N ILE A 236 -8.85 42.27 -19.57
CA ILE A 236 -8.74 41.89 -18.16
C ILE A 236 -10.07 41.35 -17.63
N ASP A 237 -11.18 42.01 -17.91
CA ASP A 237 -12.51 41.57 -17.49
C ASP A 237 -12.89 40.21 -18.08
N GLN A 238 -12.52 39.96 -19.34
CA GLN A 238 -12.74 38.67 -19.98
C GLN A 238 -11.89 37.56 -19.35
N TRP A 239 -10.64 37.86 -18.97
CA TRP A 239 -9.76 36.93 -18.27
C TRP A 239 -10.31 36.58 -16.87
N ILE A 240 -10.73 37.57 -16.08
CA ILE A 240 -11.36 37.34 -14.76
C ILE A 240 -12.59 36.44 -14.89
N ARG A 241 -13.49 36.72 -15.85
CA ARG A 241 -14.66 35.87 -16.13
C ARG A 241 -14.30 34.45 -16.55
N THR A 242 -13.12 34.24 -17.11
CA THR A 242 -12.62 32.92 -17.51
C THR A 242 -12.08 32.16 -16.31
N VAL A 243 -11.30 32.82 -15.45
CA VAL A 243 -10.81 32.26 -14.18
C VAL A 243 -11.97 31.87 -13.27
N LEU A 244 -12.96 32.75 -13.08
CA LEU A 244 -14.14 32.47 -12.24
C LEU A 244 -14.95 31.26 -12.75
N ARG A 245 -15.18 31.16 -14.06
CA ARG A 245 -15.86 29.99 -14.65
C ARG A 245 -15.08 28.70 -14.45
N ARG A 246 -13.75 28.74 -14.56
CA ARG A 246 -12.90 27.58 -14.27
C ARG A 246 -12.98 27.20 -12.79
N MET A 247 -12.95 28.17 -11.87
CA MET A 247 -13.11 27.90 -10.44
C MET A 247 -14.42 27.17 -10.14
N ASP A 248 -15.53 27.60 -10.73
CA ASP A 248 -16.83 26.95 -10.52
C ASP A 248 -16.92 25.56 -11.18
N HIS A 249 -16.27 25.38 -12.34
CA HIS A 249 -16.11 24.07 -12.97
C HIS A 249 -15.36 23.08 -12.04
N TYR A 250 -14.22 23.50 -11.49
CA TYR A 250 -13.42 22.69 -10.57
C TYR A 250 -14.18 22.34 -9.29
N LYS A 251 -15.00 23.26 -8.74
CA LYS A 251 -15.90 22.96 -7.61
C LYS A 251 -16.93 21.88 -7.96
N ALA A 252 -17.54 21.97 -9.14
CA ALA A 252 -18.54 20.99 -9.59
C ALA A 252 -17.92 19.62 -9.89
N GLU A 253 -16.73 19.60 -10.52
CA GLU A 253 -15.95 18.40 -10.80
C GLU A 253 -15.51 17.72 -9.50
N HIS A 254 -15.05 18.48 -8.50
CA HIS A 254 -14.75 17.99 -7.15
C HIS A 254 -15.94 17.21 -6.57
N ASN A 255 -17.12 17.83 -6.51
CA ASN A 255 -18.32 17.20 -5.95
C ASN A 255 -18.80 15.96 -6.72
N LYS A 256 -18.56 15.90 -8.03
CA LYS A 256 -18.89 14.74 -8.86
C LYS A 256 -17.93 13.59 -8.63
N LEU A 257 -16.62 13.86 -8.63
CA LEU A 257 -15.58 12.86 -8.38
C LEU A 257 -15.73 12.25 -7.00
N LEU A 258 -16.10 13.04 -5.99
CA LEU A 258 -16.43 12.53 -4.65
C LEU A 258 -17.52 11.45 -4.68
N LYS A 259 -18.60 11.67 -5.43
CA LYS A 259 -19.71 10.70 -5.57
C LYS A 259 -19.31 9.45 -6.36
N GLU A 260 -18.54 9.62 -7.43
CA GLU A 260 -18.10 8.51 -8.28
C GLU A 260 -17.06 7.63 -7.57
N ALA A 261 -16.10 8.23 -6.86
CA ALA A 261 -15.13 7.51 -6.05
C ALA A 261 -15.82 6.65 -4.98
N THR A 262 -16.80 7.21 -4.27
CA THR A 262 -17.59 6.47 -3.27
C THR A 262 -18.27 5.23 -3.89
N THR A 263 -18.85 5.40 -5.08
CA THR A 263 -19.53 4.32 -5.82
C THR A 263 -18.54 3.25 -6.33
N LEU A 264 -17.39 3.68 -6.84
CA LEU A 264 -16.35 2.76 -7.36
C LEU A 264 -15.68 1.96 -6.24
N LEU A 265 -15.52 2.55 -5.06
CA LEU A 265 -14.98 1.86 -3.89
C LEU A 265 -15.93 0.82 -3.34
N GLU A 266 -17.22 1.11 -3.31
CA GLU A 266 -18.25 0.10 -3.04
C GLU A 266 -18.13 -1.05 -4.05
N LEU A 267 -18.08 -0.75 -5.35
CA LEU A 267 -17.99 -1.78 -6.41
C LEU A 267 -16.68 -2.58 -6.41
N ALA A 268 -15.53 -1.95 -6.10
CA ALA A 268 -14.22 -2.61 -6.07
C ALA A 268 -14.11 -3.61 -4.91
N ILE A 269 -14.68 -3.26 -3.75
CA ILE A 269 -14.78 -4.16 -2.59
C ILE A 269 -15.71 -5.34 -2.92
N TRP A 270 -16.78 -5.11 -3.69
CA TRP A 270 -17.64 -6.18 -4.20
C TRP A 270 -16.92 -7.13 -5.18
N LYS A 271 -16.03 -6.62 -6.05
CA LYS A 271 -15.24 -7.42 -6.99
C LYS A 271 -14.35 -8.44 -6.28
N ALA A 272 -13.68 -8.06 -5.19
CA ALA A 272 -12.78 -8.95 -4.43
C ALA A 272 -13.47 -10.20 -3.87
N LYS A 273 -14.79 -10.17 -3.66
CA LYS A 273 -15.60 -11.34 -3.23
C LYS A 273 -16.11 -12.19 -4.39
N LEU A 274 -16.24 -11.63 -5.58
CA LEU A 274 -16.75 -12.37 -6.74
C LEU A 274 -15.70 -13.33 -7.29
N ASP A 275 -14.41 -12.97 -7.16
CA ASP A 275 -13.27 -13.82 -7.55
C ASP A 275 -13.22 -15.14 -6.73
N GLU A 276 -13.88 -15.23 -5.57
CA GLU A 276 -13.93 -16.45 -4.75
C GLU A 276 -14.80 -17.57 -5.35
N LYS A 277 -15.69 -17.28 -6.32
CA LYS A 277 -16.63 -18.30 -6.86
C LYS A 277 -16.17 -18.99 -8.15
N GLU A 278 -15.17 -18.48 -8.86
CA GLU A 278 -14.72 -19.09 -10.13
C GLU A 278 -13.66 -20.19 -9.94
N ASP A 279 -12.85 -20.13 -8.88
CA ASP A 279 -11.72 -21.05 -8.66
C ASP A 279 -12.09 -22.43 -8.06
N CYS A 280 -13.35 -22.67 -7.69
CA CYS A 280 -13.78 -24.01 -7.27
C CYS A 280 -13.93 -25.01 -8.45
N SER A 281 -13.56 -24.63 -9.68
CA SER A 281 -13.82 -25.42 -10.89
C SER A 281 -12.58 -26.05 -11.55
N ILE A 282 -11.35 -25.74 -11.13
CA ILE A 282 -10.15 -26.17 -11.88
C ILE A 282 -9.35 -27.29 -11.19
N GLU A 283 -9.39 -27.45 -9.87
CA GLU A 283 -8.64 -28.53 -9.19
C GLU A 283 -9.44 -29.83 -8.95
N GLY A 284 -10.68 -29.93 -9.42
CA GLY A 284 -11.52 -31.07 -9.06
C GLY A 284 -12.60 -31.43 -10.06
N ARG A 285 -12.24 -31.83 -11.30
CA ARG A 285 -13.03 -32.80 -12.11
C ARG A 285 -12.33 -33.19 -13.42
N ALA A 286 -11.24 -33.94 -13.28
CA ALA A 286 -11.08 -35.12 -14.14
C ALA A 286 -12.13 -36.16 -13.71
N LYS A 287 -13.38 -36.03 -14.18
CA LYS A 287 -14.40 -37.10 -14.24
C LYS A 287 -15.59 -36.64 -15.09
N LYS A 288 -15.67 -37.24 -16.29
CA LYS A 288 -16.78 -37.20 -17.25
C LYS A 288 -18.17 -37.23 -16.60
N ALA A 289 -19.12 -36.47 -17.12
CA ALA A 289 -20.41 -36.97 -17.62
C ALA A 289 -21.14 -35.91 -18.46
N LYS A 290 -21.71 -36.36 -19.57
CA LYS A 290 -22.59 -35.66 -20.52
C LYS A 290 -23.86 -35.13 -19.82
N ILE A 291 -24.47 -34.08 -20.38
CA ILE A 291 -25.88 -34.01 -20.85
C ILE A 291 -26.37 -32.55 -20.95
N ASP A 292 -26.80 -32.24 -22.17
CA ASP A 292 -27.87 -31.38 -22.68
C ASP A 292 -27.96 -29.86 -22.47
N THR A 293 -28.02 -29.23 -23.64
CA THR A 293 -28.63 -27.96 -24.00
C THR A 293 -30.06 -27.80 -23.48
N ALA A 294 -30.30 -26.77 -22.66
CA ALA A 294 -31.57 -26.05 -22.64
C ALA A 294 -31.37 -24.71 -21.91
N GLY A 295 -31.88 -23.62 -22.51
CA GLY A 295 -31.78 -22.27 -21.98
C GLY A 295 -32.35 -22.17 -20.56
N ALA A 296 -31.54 -21.62 -19.65
CA ALA A 296 -32.00 -21.20 -18.34
C ALA A 296 -31.42 -19.81 -18.05
N ARG A 297 -32.30 -18.81 -17.99
CA ARG A 297 -32.03 -17.52 -17.35
C ARG A 297 -31.56 -17.80 -15.93
N ILE A 298 -30.29 -17.59 -15.66
CA ILE A 298 -29.76 -17.76 -14.31
C ILE A 298 -29.95 -16.45 -13.55
N ASN A 299 -31.11 -16.33 -12.89
CA ASN A 299 -31.28 -15.50 -11.71
C ASN A 299 -30.41 -16.12 -10.59
N ARG A 300 -29.15 -15.69 -10.45
CA ARG A 300 -28.27 -16.13 -9.36
C ARG A 300 -28.40 -15.17 -8.19
N ARG A 301 -29.22 -15.58 -7.21
CA ARG A 301 -29.24 -15.05 -5.84
C ARG A 301 -27.81 -15.00 -5.29
N ILE A 302 -27.39 -13.81 -4.87
CA ILE A 302 -26.15 -13.58 -4.13
C ILE A 302 -26.36 -14.11 -2.71
N THR A 303 -25.77 -15.26 -2.40
CA THR A 303 -25.53 -15.71 -1.03
C THR A 303 -24.04 -15.89 -0.84
N SER A 304 -23.40 -14.96 -0.12
CA SER A 304 -22.16 -15.17 0.64
C SER A 304 -22.21 -14.31 1.90
N GLY A 305 -22.19 -14.97 3.06
CA GLY A 305 -22.46 -14.41 4.38
C GLY A 305 -21.26 -13.73 5.04
N ALA A 306 -20.71 -12.70 4.41
CA ALA A 306 -19.89 -11.73 5.12
C ALA A 306 -20.40 -10.34 4.75
N ASN A 307 -20.95 -9.60 5.70
CA ASN A 307 -21.26 -8.19 5.51
C ASN A 307 -19.93 -7.44 5.62
N ILE A 308 -19.35 -7.00 4.49
CA ILE A 308 -18.24 -6.04 4.62
C ILE A 308 -18.86 -4.73 5.07
N VAL A 309 -18.38 -4.21 6.20
CA VAL A 309 -18.81 -2.92 6.73
C VAL A 309 -17.73 -1.91 6.39
N ILE A 310 -18.06 -0.95 5.52
CA ILE A 310 -17.23 0.24 5.30
C ILE A 310 -17.56 1.21 6.43
N ARG A 311 -16.54 1.66 7.15
CA ARG A 311 -16.70 2.58 8.30
C ARG A 311 -16.07 3.93 8.01
N ASN A 312 -16.46 4.91 8.82
CA ASN A 312 -15.97 6.28 8.77
C ASN A 312 -16.28 7.04 7.48
N VAL A 313 -17.27 6.60 6.69
CA VAL A 313 -17.65 7.24 5.42
C VAL A 313 -17.98 8.72 5.61
N LEU A 314 -18.82 9.09 6.59
CA LEU A 314 -19.20 10.49 6.79
C LEU A 314 -18.03 11.39 7.24
N PRO A 315 -17.24 11.04 8.29
CA PRO A 315 -16.01 11.77 8.61
C PRO A 315 -15.01 11.84 7.47
N PHE A 316 -14.92 10.75 6.69
CA PHE A 316 -14.03 10.66 5.53
C PHE A 316 -14.50 11.57 4.37
N LEU A 317 -15.80 11.74 4.18
CA LEU A 317 -16.34 12.62 3.14
C LEU A 317 -16.15 14.11 3.46
N GLN A 318 -15.93 14.49 4.73
CA GLN A 318 -15.90 15.90 5.19
C GLN A 318 -17.02 16.74 4.54
N LEU A 319 -18.21 16.14 4.42
CA LEU A 319 -19.43 16.86 4.07
C LEU A 319 -19.84 17.60 5.34
N ASP A 320 -19.32 18.81 5.51
CA ASP A 320 -19.97 19.76 6.40
C ASP A 320 -21.42 19.94 5.88
N GLU A 321 -22.39 19.99 6.82
CA GLU A 321 -23.82 20.21 6.52
C GLU A 321 -24.09 21.44 5.64
#